data_AF-A0A940H3L5-F1
#
_entry.id   AF-A0A940H3L5-F1
#
_cell.length_a   1.000
_cell.length_b   1.000
_cell.length_c   1.000
_cell.angle_alpha   90.00
_cell.angle_beta   90.00
_cell.angle_gamma   90.00
#
_symmetry.space_group_name_H-M   'P 1'
#
loop_
_entity.id
_entity.type
_entity.pdbx_description
1 polymer ?
#
loop_
_entity_poly.entity_id
_entity_poly.type
_entity_poly.pdbx_seq_one_letter_code
_entity_poly.pdbx_strand_id
1 'polypeptide(L)'
;MTRVKKLLVVAALASAAGAVPALAQAIPAPPPPVAVAHATADPTPLTATAESRELALKLTQLINSEAATRAMVDRMLKETLQPALAQDPLFRELEKRSPGASAEFVSVMTPIILETLSAKMPEYQQTTSIIYAKWLTADDLRTTLAFYASPAGTRLRNALTEHADFKVSLTKQIASLGQEDLTAGDVRADIASSARTAVSVLTSEDQAALIQFASRVDMAKFNRANAEIAEMTANWGNNIDPQTQRKIEVAIAALMERRLAEKKQ
;
A
#
# COMPACT_ATOMS: atom_id res chain seq x y z
N MET A 1 13.31 -24.77 -5.30
CA MET A 1 12.26 -24.17 -4.45
C MET A 1 12.65 -22.83 -3.81
N THR A 2 13.91 -22.39 -3.84
CA THR A 2 14.35 -21.09 -3.28
C THR A 2 13.72 -19.86 -3.97
N ARG A 3 13.22 -20.01 -5.21
CA ARG A 3 12.67 -18.93 -6.05
C ARG A 3 11.21 -18.53 -5.73
N VAL A 4 10.46 -19.34 -5.00
CA VAL A 4 9.07 -19.03 -4.61
C VAL A 4 9.01 -18.17 -3.34
N LYS A 5 10.13 -18.07 -2.61
CA LYS A 5 10.18 -17.52 -1.25
C LYS A 5 9.89 -16.03 -1.11
N LYS A 6 9.92 -15.26 -2.20
CA LYS A 6 9.85 -13.79 -2.10
C LYS A 6 8.80 -13.15 -3.01
N LEU A 7 7.96 -13.90 -3.72
CA LEU A 7 6.86 -13.33 -4.55
C LEU A 7 5.72 -12.70 -3.71
N LEU A 8 5.87 -12.66 -2.38
CA LEU A 8 4.84 -12.43 -1.37
C LEU A 8 4.92 -11.07 -0.66
N VAL A 9 5.90 -10.26 -1.06
CA VAL A 9 6.12 -8.88 -0.61
C VAL A 9 4.89 -7.97 -0.88
N VAL A 10 3.99 -8.46 -1.72
CA VAL A 10 2.76 -7.87 -2.24
C VAL A 10 1.72 -7.52 -1.15
N ALA A 11 1.63 -8.30 -0.07
CA ALA A 11 0.62 -8.08 0.97
C ALA A 11 0.89 -6.85 1.85
N ALA A 12 2.15 -6.48 2.04
CA ALA A 12 2.53 -5.33 2.86
C ALA A 12 2.34 -3.99 2.15
N LEU A 13 2.35 -3.98 0.82
CA LEU A 13 2.20 -2.76 0.02
C LEU A 13 0.84 -2.10 0.21
N ALA A 14 -0.20 -2.90 0.37
CA ALA A 14 -1.56 -2.40 0.45
C ALA A 14 -1.81 -1.51 1.68
N SER A 15 -1.09 -1.70 2.78
CA SER A 15 -1.33 -0.89 3.97
C SER A 15 -0.77 0.55 3.88
N ALA A 16 0.00 0.91 2.83
CA ALA A 16 0.60 2.24 2.68
C ALA A 16 -0.24 3.25 1.88
N ALA A 17 -1.47 2.91 1.48
CA ALA A 17 -2.34 3.77 0.66
C ALA A 17 -2.92 5.01 1.40
N GLY A 18 -2.44 5.33 2.62
CA GLY A 18 -2.75 6.58 3.35
C GLY A 18 -2.10 7.82 2.72
N ALA A 19 -2.40 8.10 1.45
CA ALA A 19 -1.67 9.02 0.61
C ALA A 19 -2.20 10.46 0.67
N VAL A 20 -1.90 11.22 1.73
CA VAL A 20 -2.10 12.70 1.68
C VAL A 20 -1.07 13.39 0.75
N PRO A 21 0.24 13.11 0.83
CA PRO A 21 1.22 13.96 0.13
C PRO A 21 1.43 13.62 -1.33
N ALA A 22 1.07 12.40 -1.75
CA ALA A 22 1.03 12.06 -3.16
C ALA A 22 0.00 12.91 -3.93
N LEU A 23 -0.99 13.47 -3.23
CA LEU A 23 -1.98 14.37 -3.81
C LEU A 23 -1.36 15.72 -4.19
N ALA A 24 -0.38 16.21 -3.43
CA ALA A 24 0.35 17.44 -3.76
C ALA A 24 1.22 17.29 -5.02
N GLN A 25 1.67 16.08 -5.34
CA GLN A 25 2.36 15.79 -6.60
C GLN A 25 1.41 15.41 -7.75
N ALA A 26 0.15 15.08 -7.44
CA ALA A 26 -0.86 14.70 -8.42
C ALA A 26 -1.56 15.90 -9.06
N ILE A 27 -1.59 17.04 -8.37
CA ILE A 27 -2.12 18.28 -8.94
C ILE A 27 -1.10 18.80 -9.96
N PRO A 28 -1.45 18.94 -11.25
CA PRO A 28 -0.56 19.52 -12.25
C PRO A 28 -0.12 20.91 -11.76
N ALA A 29 1.19 21.12 -11.66
CA ALA A 29 1.75 22.36 -11.14
C ALA A 29 1.20 23.54 -11.95
N PRO A 30 0.63 24.59 -11.31
CA PRO A 30 0.38 25.84 -12.01
C PRO A 30 1.71 26.37 -12.59
N PRO A 31 1.69 27.13 -13.71
CA PRO A 31 2.90 27.71 -14.27
C PRO A 31 3.67 28.46 -13.17
N PRO A 32 5.00 28.29 -13.10
CA PRO A 32 5.76 28.63 -11.91
C PRO A 32 5.62 30.13 -11.61
N PRO A 33 5.07 30.53 -10.45
CA PRO A 33 5.37 31.86 -9.92
C PRO A 33 6.87 31.93 -9.68
N VAL A 34 7.48 33.10 -9.89
CA VAL A 34 8.90 33.36 -9.61
C VAL A 34 9.17 32.97 -8.16
N ALA A 35 9.72 31.77 -7.95
CA ALA A 35 9.90 31.19 -6.64
C ALA A 35 11.03 31.95 -5.94
N VAL A 36 10.66 32.77 -4.95
CA VAL A 36 11.63 33.21 -3.95
C VAL A 36 12.06 31.94 -3.24
N ALA A 37 13.29 31.50 -3.48
CA ALA A 37 13.88 30.32 -2.87
C ALA A 37 14.06 30.58 -1.37
N HIS A 38 12.98 30.47 -0.61
CA HIS A 38 13.06 30.29 0.82
C HIS A 38 13.61 28.89 1.01
N ALA A 39 14.87 28.79 1.43
CA ALA A 39 15.43 27.57 1.97
C ALA A 39 14.58 27.18 3.19
N THR A 40 13.55 26.37 2.96
CA THR A 40 12.72 25.83 4.03
C THR A 40 13.62 24.84 4.77
N ALA A 41 14.05 25.23 5.96
CA ALA A 41 14.76 24.32 6.85
C ALA A 41 13.97 23.01 6.97
N ASP A 42 14.68 21.89 6.96
CA ASP A 42 14.05 20.59 7.15
C ASP A 42 13.26 20.59 8.46
N PRO A 43 11.98 20.16 8.46
CA PRO A 43 11.20 20.14 9.69
C PRO A 43 11.91 19.24 10.72
N THR A 44 11.89 19.67 11.98
CA THR A 44 12.50 18.93 13.08
C THR A 44 11.48 17.95 13.67
N PRO A 45 11.88 16.71 14.01
CA PRO A 45 11.03 15.78 14.74
C PRO A 45 10.49 16.39 16.03
N LEU A 46 9.22 16.14 16.33
CA LEU A 46 8.53 16.58 17.53
C LEU A 46 8.66 15.53 18.64
N THR A 47 8.58 16.00 19.89
CA THR A 47 8.34 15.09 21.02
C THR A 47 6.86 14.75 21.07
N ALA A 48 6.51 13.49 20.80
CA ALA A 48 5.12 13.03 20.80
C ALA A 48 4.49 13.15 22.20
N THR A 49 3.41 13.91 22.31
CA THR A 49 2.55 14.01 23.50
C THR A 49 1.57 12.85 23.57
N ALA A 50 0.98 12.58 24.75
CA ALA A 50 -0.06 11.55 24.90
C ALA A 50 -1.24 11.77 23.94
N GLU A 51 -1.69 13.02 23.81
CA GLU A 51 -2.77 13.40 22.89
C GLU A 51 -2.39 13.13 21.42
N SER A 52 -1.20 13.54 20.98
CA SER A 52 -0.76 13.30 19.59
C SER A 52 -0.68 11.81 19.26
N ARG A 53 -0.30 10.95 20.21
CA ARG A 53 -0.26 9.49 20.01
C ARG A 53 -1.65 8.91 19.82
N GLU A 54 -2.61 9.34 20.65
CA GLU A 54 -4.00 8.88 20.54
C GLU A 54 -4.63 9.30 19.21
N LEU A 55 -4.46 10.57 18.82
CA LEU A 55 -4.99 11.09 17.56
C LEU A 55 -4.32 10.42 16.36
N ALA A 56 -3.01 10.18 16.40
CA ALA A 56 -2.29 9.47 15.35
C ALA A 56 -2.80 8.03 15.21
N LEU A 57 -3.05 7.32 16.32
CA LEU A 57 -3.59 5.97 16.26
C LEU A 57 -4.99 5.96 15.62
N LYS A 58 -5.87 6.86 16.05
CA LYS A 58 -7.20 7.05 15.44
C LYS A 58 -7.10 7.32 13.95
N LEU A 59 -6.16 8.17 13.53
CA LEU A 59 -5.95 8.49 12.12
C LEU A 59 -5.52 7.25 11.34
N THR A 60 -4.55 6.49 11.86
CA THR A 60 -4.08 5.27 11.19
C THR A 60 -5.14 4.19 11.08
N GLN A 61 -5.97 4.01 12.12
CA GLN A 61 -7.09 3.06 12.10
C GLN A 61 -8.16 3.48 11.09
N LEU A 62 -8.40 4.79 10.94
CA LEU A 62 -9.35 5.35 10.00
C LEU A 62 -8.90 5.16 8.55
N ILE A 63 -7.64 5.49 8.23
CA ILE A 63 -7.13 5.43 6.85
C ILE A 63 -6.72 4.02 6.44
N ASN A 64 -6.28 3.18 7.39
CA ASN A 64 -5.86 1.80 7.19
C ASN A 64 -6.77 0.83 7.95
N SER A 65 -8.08 1.00 7.80
CA SER A 65 -9.03 0.05 8.40
C SER A 65 -8.78 -1.36 7.86
N GLU A 66 -8.95 -2.36 8.71
CA GLU A 66 -8.73 -3.76 8.31
C GLU A 66 -9.62 -4.13 7.10
N ALA A 67 -10.89 -3.75 7.13
CA ALA A 67 -11.84 -4.04 6.06
C ALA A 67 -11.40 -3.44 4.71
N ALA A 68 -11.03 -2.15 4.68
CA ALA A 68 -10.57 -1.50 3.46
C ALA A 68 -9.26 -2.11 2.94
N THR A 69 -8.32 -2.40 3.86
CA THR A 69 -7.03 -2.98 3.47
C THR A 69 -7.20 -4.41 2.93
N ARG A 70 -8.08 -5.22 3.54
CA ARG A 70 -8.41 -6.56 3.03
C ARG A 70 -9.03 -6.50 1.63
N ALA A 71 -9.98 -5.59 1.41
CA ALA A 71 -10.61 -5.42 0.11
C ALA A 71 -9.60 -5.00 -0.97
N MET A 72 -8.70 -4.08 -0.64
CA MET A 72 -7.61 -3.65 -1.52
C MET A 72 -6.64 -4.80 -1.85
N VAL A 73 -6.22 -5.59 -0.85
CA VAL A 73 -5.34 -6.74 -1.08
C VAL A 73 -6.00 -7.80 -1.93
N ASP A 74 -7.25 -8.16 -1.63
CA ASP A 74 -8.00 -9.15 -2.41
C ASP A 74 -8.14 -8.72 -3.87
N ARG A 75 -8.44 -7.43 -4.12
CA ARG A 75 -8.49 -6.88 -5.47
C ARG A 75 -7.13 -6.95 -6.17
N MET A 76 -6.08 -6.44 -5.54
CA MET A 76 -4.73 -6.46 -6.11
C MET A 76 -4.28 -7.89 -6.45
N LEU A 77 -4.57 -8.89 -5.62
CA LEU A 77 -4.26 -10.29 -5.91
C LEU A 77 -4.98 -10.80 -7.16
N LYS A 78 -6.27 -10.49 -7.30
CA LYS A 78 -7.11 -10.97 -8.42
C LYS A 78 -6.91 -10.19 -9.72
N GLU A 79 -6.79 -8.86 -9.63
CA GLU A 79 -6.81 -7.96 -10.77
C GLU A 79 -5.41 -7.54 -11.23
N THR A 80 -4.39 -7.67 -10.37
CA THR A 80 -3.01 -7.30 -10.71
C THR A 80 -2.06 -8.49 -10.70
N LEU A 81 -2.01 -9.25 -9.61
CA LEU A 81 -1.09 -10.39 -9.50
C LEU A 81 -1.49 -11.53 -10.45
N GLN A 82 -2.76 -11.94 -10.49
CA GLN A 82 -3.20 -13.04 -11.36
C GLN A 82 -2.90 -12.75 -12.84
N PRO A 83 -3.24 -11.58 -13.43
CA PRO A 83 -2.87 -11.29 -14.82
C PRO A 83 -1.36 -11.21 -15.04
N ALA A 84 -0.60 -10.67 -14.08
CA ALA A 84 0.85 -10.60 -14.19
C ALA A 84 1.49 -12.00 -14.18
N LEU A 85 0.99 -12.92 -13.35
CA LEU A 85 1.38 -14.34 -13.39
C LEU A 85 1.02 -14.96 -14.73
N ALA A 86 -0.18 -14.70 -15.26
CA ALA A 86 -0.56 -15.21 -16.58
C ALA A 86 0.34 -14.71 -17.74
N GLN A 87 1.09 -13.62 -17.53
CA GLN A 87 2.06 -13.09 -18.48
C GLN A 87 3.49 -13.64 -18.27
N ASP A 88 3.80 -14.14 -17.07
CA ASP A 88 5.12 -14.70 -16.75
C ASP A 88 5.42 -15.97 -17.58
N PRO A 89 6.63 -16.13 -18.16
CA PRO A 89 6.95 -17.27 -19.03
C PRO A 89 6.73 -18.65 -18.39
N LEU A 90 7.03 -18.80 -17.10
CA LEU A 90 6.85 -20.07 -16.39
C LEU A 90 5.37 -20.39 -16.23
N PHE A 91 4.58 -19.41 -15.80
CA PHE A 91 3.14 -19.56 -15.63
C PHE A 91 2.41 -19.70 -16.97
N ARG A 92 2.86 -19.05 -18.04
CA ARG A 92 2.32 -19.28 -19.39
C ARG A 92 2.50 -20.73 -19.83
N GLU A 93 3.66 -21.32 -19.57
CA GLU A 93 3.89 -22.73 -19.87
C GLU A 93 3.07 -23.65 -18.98
N LEU A 94 2.90 -23.30 -17.70
CA LEU A 94 2.02 -24.01 -16.78
C LEU A 94 0.55 -23.94 -17.23
N GLU A 95 0.09 -22.77 -17.68
CA GLU A 95 -1.28 -22.52 -18.13
C GLU A 95 -1.62 -23.32 -19.40
N LYS A 96 -0.70 -23.42 -20.37
CA LYS A 96 -0.86 -24.32 -21.54
C LYS A 96 -1.06 -25.78 -21.13
N ARG A 97 -0.36 -26.18 -20.07
CA ARG A 97 -0.33 -27.54 -19.54
C ARG A 97 -1.47 -27.84 -18.58
N SER A 98 -2.09 -26.81 -18.04
CA SER A 98 -3.08 -26.86 -16.95
C SER A 98 -3.87 -25.54 -16.95
N PRO A 99 -4.91 -25.41 -17.78
CA PRO A 99 -5.73 -24.20 -17.81
C PRO A 99 -6.30 -23.86 -16.43
N GLY A 100 -6.29 -22.58 -16.08
CA GLY A 100 -6.69 -22.03 -14.79
C GLY A 100 -5.61 -22.08 -13.69
N ALA A 101 -4.37 -22.50 -13.99
CA ALA A 101 -3.34 -22.65 -12.97
C ALA A 101 -2.99 -21.34 -12.26
N SER A 102 -2.91 -20.23 -13.01
CA SER A 102 -2.67 -18.90 -12.43
C SER A 102 -3.78 -18.45 -11.47
N ALA A 103 -5.04 -18.65 -11.85
CA ALA A 103 -6.21 -18.32 -11.03
C ALA A 103 -6.28 -19.16 -9.75
N GLU A 104 -6.02 -20.47 -9.87
CA GLU A 104 -6.03 -21.37 -8.73
C GLU A 104 -4.87 -21.11 -7.77
N PHE A 105 -3.68 -20.77 -8.30
CA PHE A 105 -2.54 -20.34 -7.50
C PHE A 105 -2.89 -19.13 -6.63
N VAL A 106 -3.50 -18.09 -7.21
CA VAL A 106 -3.95 -16.92 -6.46
C VAL A 106 -5.03 -17.31 -5.44
N SER A 107 -6.04 -18.09 -5.85
CA SER A 107 -7.13 -18.55 -4.97
C SER A 107 -6.63 -19.26 -3.71
N VAL A 108 -5.60 -20.11 -3.84
CA VAL A 108 -5.00 -20.85 -2.72
C VAL A 108 -4.21 -19.94 -1.78
N MET A 109 -3.52 -18.92 -2.31
CA MET A 109 -2.71 -18.00 -1.50
C MET A 109 -3.53 -16.91 -0.81
N THR A 110 -4.59 -16.41 -1.45
CA THR A 110 -5.41 -15.30 -0.95
C THR A 110 -5.84 -15.45 0.51
N PRO A 111 -6.44 -16.57 0.97
CA PRO A 111 -6.85 -16.68 2.37
C PRO A 111 -5.66 -16.61 3.34
N ILE A 112 -4.49 -17.17 2.99
CA ILE A 112 -3.29 -17.13 3.84
C ILE A 112 -2.75 -15.71 3.95
N ILE A 113 -2.70 -14.99 2.81
CA ILE A 113 -2.26 -13.60 2.75
C ILE A 113 -3.20 -12.71 3.58
N LEU A 114 -4.52 -12.86 3.40
CA LEU A 114 -5.51 -12.06 4.12
C LEU A 114 -5.54 -12.35 5.62
N GLU A 115 -5.36 -13.61 6.04
CA GLU A 115 -5.21 -13.97 7.46
C GLU A 115 -3.99 -13.28 8.08
N THR A 116 -2.85 -13.34 7.39
CA THR A 116 -1.59 -12.73 7.84
C THR A 116 -1.71 -11.21 7.94
N LEU A 117 -2.31 -10.58 6.93
CA LEU A 117 -2.58 -9.15 6.91
C LEU A 117 -3.40 -8.73 8.14
N SER A 118 -4.51 -9.42 8.41
CA SER A 118 -5.35 -9.13 9.57
C SER A 118 -4.58 -9.28 10.88
N ALA A 119 -3.80 -10.34 11.03
CA ALA A 119 -3.00 -10.57 12.22
C ALA A 119 -1.95 -9.47 12.47
N LYS A 120 -1.35 -8.93 11.40
CA LYS A 120 -0.32 -7.87 11.48
C LYS A 120 -0.88 -6.44 11.50
N MET A 121 -2.17 -6.25 11.23
CA MET A 121 -2.77 -4.92 11.09
C MET A 121 -2.62 -4.05 12.36
N PRO A 122 -2.83 -4.56 13.59
CA PRO A 122 -2.67 -3.74 14.79
C PRO A 122 -1.24 -3.20 14.97
N GLU A 123 -0.23 -4.03 14.71
CA GLU A 123 1.19 -3.62 14.76
C GLU A 123 1.51 -2.57 13.69
N TYR A 124 0.92 -2.71 12.49
CA TYR A 124 1.11 -1.76 11.40
C TYR A 124 0.58 -0.38 11.78
N GLN A 125 -0.67 -0.36 12.27
CA GLN A 125 -1.35 0.87 12.69
C GLN A 125 -0.58 1.52 13.85
N GLN A 126 -0.14 0.73 14.83
CA GLN A 126 0.66 1.24 15.95
C GLN A 126 1.96 1.88 15.48
N THR A 127 2.72 1.21 14.60
CA THR A 127 4.01 1.71 14.12
C THR A 127 3.83 2.97 13.27
N THR A 128 2.84 2.97 12.39
CA THR A 128 2.46 4.15 11.58
C THR A 128 2.05 5.32 12.47
N SER A 129 1.33 5.06 13.58
CA SER A 129 0.86 6.09 14.50
C SER A 129 2.03 6.79 15.22
N ILE A 130 3.09 6.04 15.54
CA ILE A 130 4.31 6.58 16.14
C ILE A 130 5.01 7.52 15.16
N ILE A 131 5.08 7.14 13.87
CA ILE A 131 5.68 7.99 12.83
C ILE A 131 4.86 9.29 12.67
N TYR A 132 3.53 9.21 12.62
CA TYR A 132 2.73 10.43 12.56
C TYR A 132 2.89 11.30 13.81
N ALA A 133 2.86 10.74 15.02
CA ALA A 133 3.02 11.51 16.26
C ALA A 133 4.44 12.11 16.42
N LYS A 134 5.44 11.56 15.74
CA LYS A 134 6.80 12.12 15.66
C LYS A 134 6.85 13.38 14.80
N TRP A 135 6.00 13.51 13.79
CA TRP A 135 6.09 14.58 12.79
C TRP A 135 4.96 15.59 12.86
N LEU A 136 3.79 15.20 13.35
CA LEU A 136 2.57 16.00 13.33
C LEU A 136 2.19 16.43 14.73
N THR A 137 1.79 17.70 14.86
CA THR A 137 1.22 18.20 16.12
C THR A 137 -0.18 17.61 16.35
N ALA A 138 -0.71 17.74 17.57
CA ALA A 138 -2.09 17.36 17.84
C ALA A 138 -3.09 18.13 16.94
N ASP A 139 -2.79 19.39 16.60
CA ASP A 139 -3.65 20.19 15.72
C ASP A 139 -3.64 19.70 14.26
N ASP A 140 -2.45 19.39 13.73
CA ASP A 140 -2.29 18.76 12.41
C ASP A 140 -3.11 17.47 12.33
N LEU A 141 -3.04 16.63 13.38
CA LEU A 141 -3.74 15.35 13.46
C LEU A 141 -5.26 15.53 13.56
N ARG A 142 -5.76 16.47 14.36
CA ARG A 142 -7.21 16.78 14.44
C ARG A 142 -7.73 17.27 13.10
N THR A 143 -7.01 18.18 12.45
CA THR A 143 -7.37 18.69 11.12
C THR A 143 -7.43 17.57 10.09
N THR A 144 -6.46 16.66 10.12
CA THR A 144 -6.37 15.52 9.19
C THR A 144 -7.46 14.49 9.44
N LEU A 145 -7.72 14.16 10.71
CA LEU A 145 -8.85 13.31 11.10
C LEU A 145 -10.18 13.89 10.63
N ALA A 146 -10.40 15.19 10.86
CA ALA A 146 -11.63 15.86 10.44
C ALA A 146 -11.82 15.81 8.91
N PHE A 147 -10.76 16.04 8.14
CA PHE A 147 -10.81 15.90 6.68
C PHE A 147 -11.16 14.47 6.27
N TYR A 148 -10.45 13.47 6.76
CA TYR A 148 -10.72 12.08 6.38
C TYR A 148 -12.07 11.56 6.87
N ALA A 149 -12.65 12.14 7.92
CA ALA A 149 -14.01 11.84 8.37
C ALA A 149 -15.10 12.56 7.55
N SER A 150 -14.74 13.58 6.76
CA SER A 150 -15.69 14.33 5.93
C SER A 150 -16.18 13.49 4.73
N PRO A 151 -17.26 13.92 4.04
CA PRO A 151 -17.71 13.28 2.80
C PRO A 151 -16.63 13.25 1.71
N ALA A 152 -15.90 14.35 1.51
CA ALA A 152 -14.83 14.44 0.52
C ALA A 152 -13.65 13.52 0.88
N GLY A 153 -13.23 13.52 2.14
CA GLY A 153 -12.17 12.62 2.60
C GLY A 153 -12.56 11.14 2.52
N THR A 154 -13.83 10.81 2.78
CA THR A 154 -14.35 9.44 2.61
C THR A 154 -14.34 9.02 1.15
N ARG A 155 -14.81 9.88 0.23
CA ARG A 155 -14.74 9.62 -1.22
C ARG A 155 -13.31 9.43 -1.69
N LEU A 156 -12.38 10.27 -1.22
CA LEU A 156 -10.96 10.12 -1.52
C LEU A 156 -10.39 8.78 -1.02
N ARG A 157 -10.69 8.35 0.22
CA ARG A 157 -10.23 7.04 0.71
C ARG A 157 -10.79 5.88 -0.11
N ASN A 158 -12.06 5.95 -0.48
CA ASN A 158 -12.68 4.93 -1.32
C ASN A 158 -12.00 4.89 -2.69
N ALA A 159 -11.79 6.05 -3.32
CA ALA A 159 -11.09 6.16 -4.59
C ALA A 159 -9.64 5.64 -4.51
N LEU A 160 -8.90 5.94 -3.44
CA LEU A 160 -7.56 5.40 -3.20
C LEU A 160 -7.57 3.87 -3.07
N THR A 161 -8.58 3.34 -2.37
CA THR A 161 -8.77 1.89 -2.23
C THR A 161 -9.11 1.26 -3.56
N GLU A 162 -10.08 1.81 -4.30
CA GLU A 162 -10.58 1.34 -5.59
C GLU A 162 -9.54 1.38 -6.70
N HIS A 163 -8.70 2.42 -6.71
CA HIS A 163 -7.71 2.69 -7.73
C HIS A 163 -6.26 2.48 -7.24
N ALA A 164 -6.07 1.65 -6.22
CA ALA A 164 -4.74 1.28 -5.76
C ALA A 164 -3.95 0.61 -6.89
N ASP A 165 -2.75 1.12 -7.16
CA ASP A 165 -1.86 0.68 -8.22
C ASP A 165 -0.51 0.27 -7.62
N PHE A 166 -0.27 -1.04 -7.61
CA PHE A 166 0.94 -1.67 -7.06
C PHE A 166 1.91 -2.14 -8.15
N LYS A 167 1.76 -1.62 -9.38
CA LYS A 167 2.45 -2.14 -10.55
C LYS A 167 3.97 -2.07 -10.43
N VAL A 168 4.54 -1.01 -9.84
CA VAL A 168 6.01 -0.86 -9.76
C VAL A 168 6.58 -1.97 -8.89
N SER A 169 6.07 -2.09 -7.67
CA SER A 169 6.55 -3.10 -6.73
C SER A 169 6.23 -4.52 -7.23
N LEU A 170 5.03 -4.78 -7.77
CA LEU A 170 4.67 -6.09 -8.31
C LEU A 170 5.56 -6.51 -9.49
N THR A 171 5.80 -5.60 -10.44
CA THR A 171 6.64 -5.90 -11.61
C THR A 171 8.06 -6.25 -11.18
N LYS A 172 8.63 -5.48 -10.24
CA LYS A 172 9.96 -5.75 -9.69
C LYS A 172 10.03 -7.10 -8.97
N GLN A 173 9.03 -7.41 -8.13
CA GLN A 173 8.97 -8.68 -7.41
C GLN A 173 8.79 -9.87 -8.36
N ILE A 174 7.97 -9.75 -9.40
CA ILE A 174 7.79 -10.83 -10.39
C ILE A 174 9.08 -11.02 -11.21
N ALA A 175 9.64 -9.94 -11.76
CA ALA A 175 10.83 -9.99 -12.60
C ALA A 175 12.06 -10.57 -11.87
N SER A 176 12.22 -10.23 -10.59
CA SER A 176 13.31 -10.75 -9.76
C SER A 176 13.01 -12.11 -9.13
N LEU A 177 11.82 -12.70 -9.34
CA LEU A 177 11.34 -13.87 -8.58
C LEU A 177 11.46 -13.64 -7.06
N GLY A 178 11.14 -12.41 -6.69
CA GLY A 178 11.27 -11.77 -5.40
C GLY A 178 12.68 -11.62 -4.88
N GLN A 179 13.74 -11.97 -5.62
CA GLN A 179 15.11 -11.89 -5.08
C GLN A 179 15.50 -10.47 -4.68
N GLU A 180 14.97 -9.46 -5.37
CA GLU A 180 15.20 -8.07 -5.06
C GLU A 180 14.24 -7.57 -3.99
N ASP A 181 14.78 -6.91 -2.98
CA ASP A 181 13.99 -6.27 -1.93
C ASP A 181 13.31 -5.00 -2.47
N LEU A 182 12.10 -4.73 -2.00
CA LEU A 182 11.46 -3.44 -2.22
C LEU A 182 12.20 -2.33 -1.50
N THR A 183 12.18 -1.16 -2.12
CA THR A 183 12.70 0.08 -1.55
C THR A 183 11.56 1.03 -1.19
N ALA A 184 11.85 2.01 -0.33
CA ALA A 184 10.93 3.13 -0.08
C ALA A 184 10.59 3.91 -1.38
N GLY A 185 11.46 3.87 -2.39
CA GLY A 185 11.20 4.46 -3.71
C GLY A 185 10.08 3.74 -4.46
N ASP A 186 10.11 2.41 -4.46
CA ASP A 186 9.09 1.56 -5.11
C ASP A 186 7.71 1.81 -4.47
N VAL A 187 7.65 1.79 -3.13
CA VAL A 187 6.42 2.06 -2.37
C VAL A 187 5.86 3.45 -2.67
N ARG A 188 6.71 4.49 -2.68
CA ARG A 188 6.26 5.86 -3.00
C ARG A 188 5.75 5.99 -4.43
N ALA A 189 6.34 5.26 -5.38
CA ALA A 189 5.89 5.28 -6.77
C ALA A 189 4.47 4.72 -6.93
N ASP A 190 4.18 3.59 -6.27
CA ASP A 190 2.85 2.98 -6.24
C ASP A 190 1.81 3.89 -5.56
N ILE A 191 2.16 4.47 -4.40
CA ILE A 191 1.32 5.46 -3.70
C ILE A 191 1.03 6.66 -4.61
N ALA A 192 2.05 7.20 -5.30
CA ALA A 192 1.88 8.33 -6.20
C ALA A 192 1.00 8.02 -7.41
N SER A 193 1.12 6.80 -7.96
CA SER A 193 0.24 6.34 -9.05
C SER A 193 -1.21 6.24 -8.59
N SER A 194 -1.43 5.59 -7.46
CA SER A 194 -2.76 5.42 -6.85
C SER A 194 -3.43 6.77 -6.56
N ALA A 195 -2.69 7.71 -5.98
CA ALA A 195 -3.21 9.03 -5.64
C ALA A 195 -3.58 9.86 -6.87
N ARG A 196 -2.78 9.82 -7.95
CA ARG A 196 -3.10 10.50 -9.21
C ARG A 196 -4.42 10.01 -9.78
N THR A 197 -4.59 8.69 -9.88
CA THR A 197 -5.83 8.09 -10.39
C THR A 197 -7.02 8.42 -9.47
N ALA A 198 -6.86 8.28 -8.16
CA ALA A 198 -7.89 8.60 -7.18
C ALA A 198 -8.35 10.06 -7.28
N VAL A 199 -7.43 11.03 -7.40
CA VAL A 199 -7.79 12.46 -7.57
C VAL A 199 -8.51 12.70 -8.88
N SER A 200 -8.11 12.03 -9.96
CA SER A 200 -8.71 12.24 -11.29
C SER A 200 -10.18 11.87 -11.38
N VAL A 201 -10.67 11.00 -10.48
CA VAL A 201 -12.07 10.58 -10.42
C VAL A 201 -12.90 11.36 -9.39
N LEU A 202 -12.28 12.27 -8.64
CA LEU A 202 -12.98 13.13 -7.69
C LEU A 202 -13.74 14.26 -8.40
N THR A 203 -14.86 14.69 -7.80
CA THR A 203 -15.59 15.88 -8.26
C THR A 203 -14.77 17.16 -8.02
N SER A 204 -15.11 18.25 -8.71
CA SER A 204 -14.47 19.55 -8.47
C SER A 204 -14.65 20.05 -7.02
N GLU A 205 -15.78 19.71 -6.38
CA GLU A 205 -16.04 20.04 -4.97
C GLU A 205 -15.09 19.27 -4.03
N ASP A 206 -14.90 17.97 -4.29
CA ASP A 206 -13.97 17.13 -3.53
C ASP A 206 -12.52 17.61 -3.67
N GLN A 207 -12.12 17.98 -4.89
CA GLN A 207 -10.79 18.53 -5.14
C GLN A 207 -10.58 19.87 -4.43
N ALA A 208 -11.60 20.74 -4.41
CA ALA A 208 -11.54 22.00 -3.66
C ALA A 208 -11.40 21.75 -2.15
N ALA A 209 -12.13 20.79 -1.59
CA ALA A 209 -12.02 20.40 -0.18
C ALA A 209 -10.62 19.85 0.14
N LEU A 210 -10.04 19.05 -0.76
CA LEU A 210 -8.68 18.55 -0.64
C LEU A 210 -7.64 19.67 -0.67
N ILE A 211 -7.77 20.64 -1.57
CA ILE A 211 -6.90 21.82 -1.63
C ILE A 211 -6.99 22.62 -0.33
N GLN A 212 -8.21 22.85 0.17
CA GLN A 212 -8.43 23.55 1.44
C GLN A 212 -7.82 22.80 2.63
N PHE A 213 -7.89 21.47 2.63
CA PHE A 213 -7.21 20.67 3.64
C PHE A 213 -5.69 20.82 3.54
N ALA A 214 -5.11 20.70 2.34
CA ALA A 214 -3.68 20.83 2.12
C ALA A 214 -3.13 22.21 2.53
N SER A 215 -3.93 23.27 2.44
CA SER A 215 -3.53 24.61 2.89
C SER A 215 -3.56 24.80 4.41
N ARG A 216 -4.17 23.88 5.16
CA ARG A 216 -4.31 23.96 6.63
C ARG A 216 -3.27 23.12 7.37
N VAL A 217 -2.52 22.28 6.66
CA VAL A 217 -1.52 21.41 7.26
C VAL A 217 -0.13 21.74 6.72
N ASP A 218 0.89 21.50 7.53
CA ASP A 218 2.28 21.61 7.09
C ASP A 218 2.66 20.39 6.23
N MET A 219 2.56 20.58 4.91
CA MET A 219 2.85 19.52 3.95
C MET A 219 4.30 19.02 4.00
N ALA A 220 5.26 19.82 4.50
CA ALA A 220 6.64 19.37 4.66
C ALA A 220 6.74 18.29 5.76
N LYS A 221 6.03 18.47 6.88
CA LYS A 221 5.94 17.45 7.94
C LYS A 221 5.25 16.18 7.45
N PHE A 222 4.15 16.33 6.70
CA PHE A 222 3.47 15.19 6.08
C PHE A 222 4.40 14.43 5.12
N ASN A 223 5.16 15.14 4.28
CA ASN A 223 6.14 14.50 3.38
C ASN A 223 7.19 13.69 4.14
N ARG A 224 7.70 14.21 5.28
CA ARG A 224 8.65 13.46 6.12
C ARG A 224 8.02 12.23 6.75
N ALA A 225 6.83 12.35 7.34
CA ALA A 225 6.12 11.21 7.91
C ALA A 225 5.90 10.11 6.87
N ASN A 226 5.44 10.47 5.67
CA ASN A 226 5.17 9.48 4.62
C ASN A 226 6.42 8.86 4.01
N ALA A 227 7.56 9.57 4.01
CA ALA A 227 8.83 8.97 3.62
C ALA A 227 9.25 7.86 4.60
N GLU A 228 9.11 8.10 5.92
CA GLU A 228 9.39 7.08 6.94
C GLU A 228 8.37 5.92 6.89
N ILE A 229 7.09 6.20 6.64
CA ILE A 229 6.07 5.16 6.45
C ILE A 229 6.43 4.29 5.23
N ALA A 230 6.83 4.89 4.11
CA ALA A 230 7.21 4.13 2.93
C ALA A 230 8.44 3.22 3.16
N GLU A 231 9.42 3.69 3.94
CA GLU A 231 10.57 2.87 4.36
C GLU A 231 10.15 1.71 5.28
N MET A 232 9.33 2.00 6.29
CA MET A 232 8.75 0.98 7.16
C MET A 232 7.95 -0.06 6.34
N THR A 233 7.11 0.37 5.40
CA THR A 233 6.32 -0.53 4.55
C THR A 233 7.20 -1.39 3.66
N ALA A 234 8.25 -0.82 3.05
CA ALA A 234 9.19 -1.59 2.26
C ALA A 234 9.86 -2.68 3.11
N ASN A 235 10.34 -2.31 4.31
CA ASN A 235 10.94 -3.26 5.25
C ASN A 235 9.94 -4.35 5.68
N TRP A 236 8.70 -3.98 5.96
CA TRP A 236 7.63 -4.94 6.27
C TRP A 236 7.36 -5.91 5.13
N GLY A 237 7.30 -5.42 3.90
CA GLY A 237 7.12 -6.25 2.71
C GLY A 237 8.26 -7.24 2.51
N ASN A 238 9.50 -6.82 2.77
CA ASN A 238 10.68 -7.67 2.62
C ASN A 238 10.80 -8.75 3.71
N ASN A 239 10.08 -8.62 4.84
CA ASN A 239 10.18 -9.49 6.00
C ASN A 239 8.90 -10.30 6.26
N ILE A 240 8.62 -11.25 5.37
CA ILE A 240 7.53 -12.23 5.55
C ILE A 240 7.87 -13.14 6.72
N ASP A 241 6.91 -13.38 7.60
CA ASP A 241 7.16 -14.25 8.74
C ASP A 241 7.31 -15.72 8.29
N PRO A 242 8.19 -16.51 8.94
CA PRO A 242 8.47 -17.89 8.51
C PRO A 242 7.25 -18.82 8.52
N GLN A 243 6.23 -18.54 9.35
CA GLN A 243 5.04 -19.37 9.44
C GLN A 243 4.14 -19.17 8.22
N THR A 244 3.88 -17.92 7.84
CA THR A 244 3.17 -17.55 6.61
C THR A 244 3.87 -18.13 5.38
N GLN A 245 5.20 -17.97 5.31
CA GLN A 245 5.99 -18.54 4.24
C GLN A 245 5.79 -20.06 4.12
N ARG A 246 5.83 -20.78 5.25
CA ARG A 246 5.59 -22.22 5.30
C ARG A 246 4.16 -22.60 4.88
N LYS A 247 3.14 -21.88 5.35
CA LYS A 247 1.73 -22.12 4.97
C LYS A 247 1.59 -22.07 3.45
N ILE A 248 2.22 -21.08 2.81
CA ILE A 248 2.16 -20.88 1.36
C ILE A 248 2.93 -21.98 0.61
N GLU A 249 4.14 -22.33 1.07
CA GLU A 249 4.91 -23.44 0.47
C GLU A 249 4.12 -24.76 0.48
N VAL A 250 3.46 -25.08 1.60
CA VAL A 250 2.61 -26.27 1.72
C VAL A 250 1.42 -26.18 0.77
N ALA A 251 0.75 -25.03 0.69
CA ALA A 251 -0.43 -24.85 -0.14
C ALA A 251 -0.09 -24.95 -1.65
N ILE A 252 1.05 -24.40 -2.07
CA ILE A 252 1.56 -24.50 -3.44
C ILE A 252 1.97 -25.94 -3.76
N ALA A 253 2.67 -26.64 -2.84
CA ALA A 253 3.06 -28.03 -3.04
C ALA A 253 1.82 -28.93 -3.24
N ALA A 254 0.81 -28.78 -2.40
CA ALA A 254 -0.45 -29.52 -2.50
C ALA A 254 -1.19 -29.24 -3.82
N LEU A 255 -1.20 -27.97 -4.27
CA LEU A 255 -1.74 -27.58 -5.57
C LEU A 255 -1.02 -28.31 -6.72
N MET A 256 0.31 -28.32 -6.70
CA MET A 256 1.11 -28.97 -7.74
C MET A 256 0.91 -30.49 -7.75
N GLU A 257 0.84 -31.13 -6.59
CA GLU A 257 0.56 -32.57 -6.46
C GLU A 257 -0.82 -32.92 -7.04
N ARG A 258 -1.86 -32.16 -6.69
CA ARG A 258 -3.22 -32.34 -7.24
C ARG A 258 -3.22 -32.27 -8.76
N ARG A 259 -2.61 -31.23 -9.34
CA ARG A 259 -2.53 -31.04 -10.80
C ARG A 259 -1.73 -32.14 -11.51
N LEU A 260 -0.70 -32.68 -10.88
CA LEU A 260 0.06 -33.81 -11.43
C LEU A 260 -0.74 -35.12 -11.43
N ALA A 261 -1.61 -35.32 -10.45
CA ALA A 261 -2.49 -36.48 -10.38
C ALA A 261 -3.60 -36.43 -11.45
N GLU A 262 -4.20 -35.26 -11.70
CA GLU A 262 -5.23 -35.06 -12.72
C GLU A 262 -4.75 -35.42 -14.14
N LYS A 263 -3.46 -35.26 -14.44
CA LYS A 263 -2.89 -35.62 -15.75
C LYS A 263 -2.73 -37.10 -16.02
N LYS A 264 -2.82 -37.94 -14.98
CA LYS A 264 -2.64 -39.39 -15.13
C LYS A 264 -3.93 -40.12 -15.48
N GLN A 265 -5.06 -39.41 -15.51
CA GLN A 265 -6.38 -39.91 -15.89
C GLN A 265 -6.68 -39.50 -17.33
#